data_AF-A0A0D6TJZ2-F1
#
_entry.id   AF-A0A0D6TJZ2-F1
#
_cell.length_a   1.000
_cell.length_b   1.000
_cell.length_c   1.000
_cell.angle_alpha   90.00
_cell.angle_beta   90.00
_cell.angle_gamma   90.00
#
_symmetry.space_group_name_H-M   'P 1'
#
loop_
_entity.id
_entity.type
_entity.pdbx_description
1 polymer ?
#
loop_
_entity_poly.entity_id
_entity_poly.type
_entity_poly.pdbx_seq_one_letter_code
_entity_poly.pdbx_strand_id
1 'polypeptide(L)'
;MGGEITAAIKGGLHKSAKEVLEHTDDLKKKLDNLVIEENNLKRKLTNDEIDDFFKHLEDVADISKLSKVAGRGRQFGQKLSKADFEEIRKFLKSNKVELEFHPLNQVKKIEGFFTASGQPALMPKGAAAIFITDGKKMKIILREEATVYEFFHEFMHFRHSKEIGLEEFYKLGGRDSLGELIKEQWVFDILMKNKQYLTKSEIDHALYYINNKVRNKFGKEPVDVDFDLSKIPEVRKEIKISEIFKIK
;
A
#
# COMPACT_ATOMS: atom_id res chain seq x y z
N MET A 1 4.42 21.00 -29.62
CA MET A 1 5.73 20.32 -29.50
C MET A 1 6.13 20.11 -28.03
N GLY A 2 5.22 19.62 -27.17
CA GLY A 2 5.45 19.53 -25.71
C GLY A 2 5.55 18.12 -25.12
N GLY A 3 5.44 17.07 -25.95
CA GLY A 3 5.38 15.69 -25.49
C GLY A 3 6.74 14.99 -25.30
N GLU A 4 7.77 15.39 -26.07
CA GLU A 4 9.05 14.67 -26.11
C GLU A 4 10.00 15.08 -24.97
N ILE A 5 9.98 16.34 -24.56
CA ILE A 5 10.86 16.86 -23.49
C ILE A 5 10.44 16.29 -22.12
N THR A 6 9.14 16.16 -21.85
CA THR A 6 8.64 15.61 -20.58
C THR A 6 8.85 14.10 -20.48
N ALA A 7 8.80 13.37 -21.60
CA ALA A 7 9.09 11.95 -21.66
C ALA A 7 10.60 11.64 -21.50
N ALA A 8 11.47 12.47 -22.08
CA ALA A 8 12.92 12.34 -21.96
C ALA A 8 13.42 12.63 -20.53
N ILE A 9 12.87 13.64 -19.86
CA ILE A 9 13.22 13.98 -18.47
C ILE A 9 12.80 12.86 -17.50
N LYS A 10 11.58 12.31 -17.65
CA LYS A 10 11.13 11.17 -16.84
C LYS A 10 11.94 9.91 -17.12
N GLY A 11 12.21 9.58 -18.38
CA GLY A 11 13.03 8.41 -18.75
C GLY A 11 14.48 8.50 -18.24
N GLY A 12 15.07 9.70 -18.29
CA GLY A 12 16.44 9.97 -17.82
C GLY A 12 16.58 9.90 -16.30
N LEU A 13 15.70 10.55 -15.55
CA LEU A 13 15.72 10.57 -14.07
C LEU A 13 15.67 9.16 -13.45
N HIS A 14 14.98 8.21 -14.07
CA HIS A 14 14.84 6.85 -13.54
C HIS A 14 16.07 5.97 -13.78
N LYS A 15 16.69 6.07 -14.96
CA LYS A 15 17.95 5.38 -15.23
C LYS A 15 19.05 5.94 -14.33
N SER A 16 19.05 7.26 -14.13
CA SER A 16 19.93 7.95 -13.20
C SER A 16 19.69 7.56 -11.73
N ALA A 17 18.46 7.36 -11.25
CA ALA A 17 18.24 6.97 -9.85
C ALA A 17 18.89 5.62 -9.49
N LYS A 18 18.83 4.64 -10.40
CA LYS A 18 19.46 3.34 -10.21
C LYS A 18 20.99 3.42 -10.32
N GLU A 19 21.52 4.16 -11.30
CA GLU A 19 22.95 4.46 -11.42
C GLU A 19 23.48 5.22 -10.18
N VAL A 20 22.68 6.13 -9.62
CA VAL A 20 23.01 6.91 -8.41
C VAL A 20 23.09 6.00 -7.18
N LEU A 21 22.23 4.99 -7.07
CA LEU A 21 22.29 3.95 -6.03
C LEU A 21 23.45 2.96 -6.21
N GLU A 22 24.06 2.89 -7.38
CA GLU A 22 25.29 2.10 -7.60
C GLU A 22 26.55 2.85 -7.10
N HIS A 23 26.42 4.16 -6.80
CA HIS A 23 27.47 5.04 -6.29
C HIS A 23 27.11 5.73 -4.96
N THR A 24 26.35 5.04 -4.11
CA THR A 24 25.77 5.58 -2.86
C THR A 24 26.80 6.22 -1.93
N ASP A 25 27.98 5.61 -1.76
CA ASP A 25 29.01 6.09 -0.83
C ASP A 25 29.62 7.44 -1.27
N ASP A 26 29.81 7.63 -2.57
CA ASP A 26 30.35 8.88 -3.11
C ASP A 26 29.30 9.99 -3.10
N LEU A 27 28.02 9.65 -3.29
CA LEU A 27 26.93 10.62 -3.12
C LEU A 27 26.71 11.01 -1.66
N LYS A 28 26.81 10.06 -0.70
CA LYS A 28 26.73 10.38 0.73
C LYS A 28 27.77 11.43 1.11
N LYS A 29 29.02 11.22 0.70
CA LYS A 29 30.10 12.22 0.93
C LYS A 29 29.82 13.57 0.30
N LYS A 30 29.17 13.63 -0.86
CA LYS A 30 28.77 14.90 -1.50
C LYS A 30 27.63 15.58 -0.76
N LEU A 31 26.63 14.83 -0.31
CA LEU A 31 25.48 15.35 0.45
C LEU A 31 25.88 15.81 1.86
N ASP A 32 26.79 15.11 2.54
CA ASP A 32 27.37 15.50 3.83
C ASP A 32 28.11 16.86 3.78
N ASN A 33 28.56 17.24 2.59
CA ASN A 33 29.26 18.50 2.33
C ASN A 33 28.38 19.54 1.64
N LEU A 34 27.14 19.19 1.28
CA LEU A 34 26.20 20.12 0.68
C LEU A 34 25.75 21.14 1.74
N VAL A 35 25.92 22.41 1.42
CA VAL A 35 25.42 23.52 2.23
C VAL A 35 24.25 24.14 1.51
N ILE A 36 23.08 24.11 2.14
CA ILE A 36 21.85 24.73 1.66
C ILE A 36 21.63 26.05 2.40
N GLU A 37 21.07 27.03 1.69
CA GLU A 37 20.77 28.35 2.22
C GLU A 37 19.25 28.57 2.20
N GLU A 38 18.64 28.55 3.38
CA GLU A 38 17.21 28.83 3.58
C GLU A 38 17.09 30.00 4.56
N ASN A 39 16.27 31.01 4.22
CA ASN A 39 16.05 32.19 5.06
C ASN A 39 17.35 32.89 5.52
N ASN A 40 18.34 33.02 4.61
CA ASN A 40 19.68 33.57 4.87
C ASN A 40 20.50 32.80 5.93
N LEU A 41 20.11 31.56 6.25
CA LEU A 41 20.87 30.66 7.12
C LEU A 41 21.46 29.53 6.29
N LYS A 42 22.79 29.39 6.35
CA LYS A 42 23.54 28.31 5.72
C LYS A 42 23.62 27.12 6.68
N ARG A 43 23.13 25.96 6.26
CA ARG A 43 23.26 24.72 7.03
C ARG A 43 23.59 23.55 6.12
N LYS A 44 24.19 22.52 6.71
CA LYS A 44 24.31 21.22 6.07
C LYS A 44 22.97 20.47 6.13
N LEU A 45 22.80 19.51 5.23
CA LEU A 45 21.74 18.52 5.38
C LEU A 45 21.96 17.72 6.67
N THR A 46 20.86 17.36 7.34
CA THR A 46 20.92 16.43 8.47
C THR A 46 21.04 14.99 7.96
N ASN A 47 21.52 14.08 8.80
CA ASN A 47 21.55 12.65 8.46
C ASN A 47 20.15 12.14 8.09
N ASP A 48 19.11 12.61 8.79
CA ASP A 48 17.72 12.25 8.50
C ASP A 48 17.29 12.71 7.10
N GLU A 49 17.70 13.91 6.65
CA GLU A 49 17.40 14.41 5.30
C GLU A 49 18.15 13.62 4.22
N ILE A 50 19.37 13.19 4.51
CA ILE A 50 20.19 12.36 3.61
C ILE A 50 19.60 10.96 3.50
N ASP A 51 19.21 10.35 4.62
CA ASP A 51 18.58 9.04 4.64
C ASP A 51 17.19 9.08 3.97
N ASP A 52 16.40 10.15 4.16
CA ASP A 52 15.14 10.37 3.42
C ASP A 52 15.37 10.49 1.91
N PHE A 53 16.48 11.11 1.48
CA PHE A 53 16.86 11.22 0.07
C PHE A 53 17.21 9.85 -0.54
N PHE A 54 18.03 9.04 0.13
CA PHE A 54 18.38 7.70 -0.36
C PHE A 54 17.18 6.76 -0.34
N LYS A 55 16.36 6.81 0.72
CA LYS A 55 15.10 6.08 0.78
C LYS A 55 14.23 6.44 -0.40
N HIS A 56 14.10 7.73 -0.74
CA HIS A 56 13.34 8.18 -1.89
C HIS A 56 13.90 7.65 -3.23
N LEU A 57 15.23 7.55 -3.38
CA LEU A 57 15.86 7.00 -4.58
C LEU A 57 15.59 5.50 -4.74
N GLU A 58 15.73 4.72 -3.67
CA GLU A 58 15.39 3.28 -3.67
C GLU A 58 13.93 3.07 -4.06
N ASP A 59 13.07 3.86 -3.44
CA ASP A 59 11.64 3.94 -3.71
C ASP A 59 11.32 4.25 -5.19
N VAL A 60 12.02 5.20 -5.81
CA VAL A 60 11.85 5.56 -7.22
C VAL A 60 12.40 4.48 -8.13
N ALA A 61 13.52 3.85 -7.76
CA ALA A 61 14.11 2.75 -8.49
C ALA A 61 13.19 1.52 -8.49
N ASP A 62 12.52 1.21 -7.38
CA ASP A 62 11.56 0.11 -7.30
C ASP A 62 10.28 0.39 -8.10
N ILE A 63 9.75 1.62 -8.03
CA ILE A 63 8.62 2.02 -8.90
C ILE A 63 9.01 1.97 -10.39
N SER A 64 10.29 2.16 -10.75
CA SER A 64 10.74 2.07 -12.13
C SER A 64 10.67 0.65 -12.72
N LYS A 65 10.75 -0.38 -11.87
CA LYS A 65 10.62 -1.80 -12.28
C LYS A 65 9.18 -2.19 -12.58
N LEU A 66 8.21 -1.39 -12.15
CA LEU A 66 6.79 -1.51 -12.50
C LEU A 66 6.59 -1.07 -13.96
N SER A 67 7.11 -1.85 -14.90
CA SER A 67 7.03 -1.54 -16.32
C SER A 67 5.57 -1.60 -16.79
N LYS A 68 4.98 -0.44 -17.11
CA LYS A 68 3.78 -0.24 -17.96
C LYS A 68 2.71 -1.34 -17.90
N VAL A 69 1.82 -1.37 -16.90
CA VAL A 69 0.60 -2.20 -17.02
C VAL A 69 -0.63 -1.50 -16.45
N ALA A 70 -1.38 -0.80 -17.30
CA ALA A 70 -2.82 -0.72 -17.13
C ALA A 70 -3.37 -2.09 -17.61
N GLY A 71 -3.93 -2.87 -16.69
CA GLY A 71 -4.34 -4.23 -16.98
C GLY A 71 -5.11 -4.85 -15.82
N ARG A 72 -5.37 -6.15 -15.94
CA ARG A 72 -6.15 -6.90 -14.95
C ARG A 72 -5.22 -7.77 -14.10
N GLY A 73 -5.39 -7.69 -12.79
CA GLY A 73 -4.69 -8.50 -11.80
C GLY A 73 -5.57 -9.63 -11.30
N ARG A 74 -5.37 -10.02 -10.04
CA ARG A 74 -6.20 -11.05 -9.39
C ARG A 74 -7.66 -10.59 -9.32
N GLN A 75 -8.60 -11.54 -9.33
CA GLN A 75 -10.05 -11.29 -9.36
C GLN A 75 -10.51 -10.34 -10.49
N PHE A 76 -9.76 -10.30 -11.60
CA PHE A 76 -9.95 -9.35 -12.70
C PHE A 76 -9.93 -7.86 -12.25
N GLY A 77 -9.31 -7.59 -11.09
CA GLY A 77 -9.17 -6.25 -10.54
C GLY A 77 -8.25 -5.38 -11.38
N GLN A 78 -8.45 -4.06 -11.32
CA GLN A 78 -7.54 -3.12 -11.96
C GLN A 78 -6.18 -3.14 -11.27
N LYS A 79 -5.10 -3.49 -11.97
CA LYS A 79 -3.73 -3.35 -11.45
C LYS A 79 -3.45 -1.87 -11.19
N LEU A 80 -2.75 -1.58 -10.09
CA LEU A 80 -2.27 -0.24 -9.80
C LEU A 80 -1.25 0.18 -10.87
N SER A 81 -1.47 1.34 -11.46
CA SER A 81 -0.51 1.94 -12.37
C SER A 81 0.60 2.66 -11.60
N LYS A 82 1.70 2.98 -12.29
CA LYS A 82 2.75 3.83 -11.72
C LYS A 82 2.22 5.17 -11.20
N ALA A 83 1.21 5.75 -11.87
CA ALA A 83 0.60 7.00 -11.42
C ALA A 83 -0.17 6.80 -10.11
N ASP A 84 -0.90 5.68 -9.98
CA ASP A 84 -1.60 5.34 -8.74
C ASP A 84 -0.62 5.18 -7.57
N PHE A 85 0.50 4.50 -7.80
CA PHE A 85 1.53 4.31 -6.77
C PHE A 85 2.12 5.62 -6.26
N GLU A 86 2.41 6.58 -7.14
CA GLU A 86 2.91 7.90 -6.72
C GLU A 86 1.84 8.67 -5.91
N GLU A 87 0.57 8.55 -6.29
CA GLU A 87 -0.52 9.19 -5.56
C GLU A 87 -0.71 8.55 -4.17
N ILE A 88 -0.69 7.22 -4.09
CA ILE A 88 -0.72 6.45 -2.84
C ILE A 88 0.45 6.86 -1.95
N ARG A 89 1.68 6.86 -2.48
CA ARG A 89 2.87 7.25 -1.73
C ARG A 89 2.72 8.63 -1.13
N LYS A 90 2.30 9.61 -1.93
CA LYS A 90 2.12 10.99 -1.48
C LYS A 90 1.06 11.08 -0.38
N PHE A 91 -0.07 10.41 -0.57
CA PHE A 91 -1.16 10.37 0.40
C PHE A 91 -0.68 9.75 1.73
N LEU A 92 -0.05 8.57 1.68
CA LEU A 92 0.41 7.84 2.85
C LEU A 92 1.51 8.61 3.61
N LYS A 93 2.46 9.24 2.89
CA LYS A 93 3.49 10.09 3.50
C LYS A 93 2.86 11.25 4.29
N SER A 94 1.87 11.94 3.74
CA SER A 94 1.16 13.01 4.46
C SER A 94 0.39 12.53 5.70
N ASN A 95 0.10 11.22 5.78
CA ASN A 95 -0.60 10.58 6.90
C ASN A 95 0.34 9.83 7.86
N LYS A 96 1.66 9.97 7.69
CA LYS A 96 2.70 9.27 8.46
C LYS A 96 2.56 7.74 8.38
N VAL A 97 2.26 7.24 7.19
CA VAL A 97 2.22 5.81 6.87
C VAL A 97 3.33 5.52 5.88
N GLU A 98 4.17 4.54 6.19
CA GLU A 98 5.21 4.08 5.29
C GLU A 98 4.61 3.22 4.17
N LEU A 99 5.10 3.37 2.95
CA LEU A 99 4.75 2.51 1.82
C LEU A 99 5.99 1.69 1.44
N GLU A 100 5.85 0.38 1.33
CA GLU A 100 6.93 -0.52 0.92
C GLU A 100 6.49 -1.39 -0.27
N PHE A 101 7.43 -1.68 -1.16
CA PHE A 101 7.17 -2.42 -2.40
C PHE A 101 7.88 -3.76 -2.41
N HIS A 102 7.13 -4.84 -2.62
CA HIS A 102 7.68 -6.20 -2.64
C HIS A 102 7.53 -6.87 -4.01
N PRO A 103 8.49 -7.71 -4.42
CA PRO A 103 8.36 -8.51 -5.64
C PRO A 103 7.26 -9.58 -5.48
N LEU A 104 6.78 -10.14 -6.58
CA LEU A 104 5.79 -11.21 -6.55
C LEU A 104 6.29 -12.48 -5.84
N ASN A 105 5.34 -13.23 -5.26
CA ASN A 105 5.50 -14.65 -4.93
C ASN A 105 6.66 -15.02 -3.99
N GLN A 106 7.06 -14.13 -3.08
CA GLN A 106 8.09 -14.41 -2.08
C GLN A 106 7.59 -14.15 -0.66
N VAL A 107 7.94 -15.00 0.29
CA VAL A 107 7.83 -14.64 1.70
C VAL A 107 8.89 -13.60 2.01
N LYS A 108 8.47 -12.45 2.54
CA LYS A 108 9.37 -11.33 2.84
C LYS A 108 9.16 -10.86 4.27
N LYS A 109 10.26 -10.53 4.95
CA LYS A 109 10.21 -9.86 6.25
C LYS A 109 9.70 -8.44 6.06
N ILE A 110 8.92 -7.97 7.02
CA ILE A 110 8.45 -6.59 7.07
C ILE A 110 9.32 -5.88 8.11
N GLU A 111 10.26 -5.08 7.63
CA GLU A 111 11.27 -4.48 8.49
C GLU A 111 10.64 -3.56 9.55
N GLY A 112 11.12 -3.72 10.78
CA GLY A 112 10.68 -2.96 11.94
C GLY A 112 9.34 -3.38 12.56
N PHE A 113 8.74 -4.50 12.13
CA PHE A 113 7.50 -5.03 12.72
C PHE A 113 7.71 -6.46 13.22
N PHE A 114 7.12 -6.77 14.38
CA PHE A 114 7.29 -8.05 15.07
C PHE A 114 5.95 -8.58 15.56
N THR A 115 5.84 -9.90 15.64
CA THR A 115 4.72 -10.60 16.30
C THR A 115 4.79 -10.41 17.81
N ALA A 116 3.71 -10.77 18.51
CA ALA A 116 3.69 -10.82 19.98
C ALA A 116 4.77 -11.76 20.57
N SER A 117 5.22 -12.77 19.82
CA SER A 117 6.32 -13.67 20.19
C SER A 117 7.71 -13.12 19.86
N GLY A 118 7.81 -11.86 19.41
CA GLY A 118 9.07 -11.21 19.04
C GLY A 118 9.66 -11.67 17.71
N GLN A 119 8.94 -12.49 16.93
CA GLN A 119 9.39 -12.93 15.61
C GLN A 119 9.14 -11.83 14.58
N PRO A 120 10.00 -11.66 13.55
CA PRO A 120 9.75 -10.70 12.48
C PRO A 120 8.40 -10.95 11.80
N ALA A 121 7.63 -9.88 11.57
CA ALA A 121 6.41 -9.96 10.79
C ALA A 121 6.74 -10.33 9.33
N LEU A 122 5.90 -11.16 8.71
CA LEU A 122 6.13 -11.67 7.36
C LEU A 122 4.95 -11.35 6.44
N MET A 123 5.25 -10.91 5.21
CA MET A 123 4.30 -10.93 4.12
C MET A 123 4.29 -12.33 3.48
N PRO A 124 3.19 -13.09 3.55
CA PRO A 124 3.13 -14.42 2.97
C PRO A 124 3.08 -14.35 1.44
N LYS A 125 3.51 -15.44 0.79
CA LYS A 125 3.60 -15.56 -0.68
C LYS A 125 2.30 -15.17 -1.40
N GLY A 126 1.15 -15.52 -0.82
CA GLY A 126 -0.17 -15.32 -1.42
C GLY A 126 -0.83 -13.97 -1.13
N ALA A 127 -0.26 -13.11 -0.28
CA ALA A 127 -0.78 -11.76 -0.06
C ALA A 127 -0.23 -10.81 -1.13
N ALA A 128 -1.07 -9.95 -1.72
CA ALA A 128 -0.61 -8.89 -2.62
C ALA A 128 -0.48 -7.53 -1.93
N ALA A 129 -1.18 -7.34 -0.82
CA ALA A 129 -1.10 -6.14 0.01
C ALA A 129 -1.17 -6.54 1.49
N ILE A 130 -0.61 -5.71 2.37
CA ILE A 130 -0.74 -5.80 3.84
C ILE A 130 -0.73 -4.39 4.44
N PHE A 131 -1.66 -4.09 5.33
CA PHE A 131 -1.52 -3.06 6.36
C PHE A 131 -1.00 -3.66 7.66
N ILE A 132 -0.02 -3.01 8.29
CA ILE A 132 0.54 -3.43 9.57
C ILE A 132 0.83 -2.23 10.47
N THR A 133 0.62 -2.43 11.78
CA THR A 133 0.93 -1.45 12.82
C THR A 133 1.44 -2.15 14.10
N ASP A 134 2.24 -1.43 14.89
CA ASP A 134 2.67 -1.80 16.25
C ASP A 134 1.98 -0.93 17.33
N GLY A 135 0.93 -0.19 16.96
CA GLY A 135 0.27 0.79 17.83
C GLY A 135 0.90 2.18 17.82
N LYS A 136 2.06 2.37 17.17
CA LYS A 136 2.79 3.65 17.10
C LYS A 136 3.07 4.11 15.67
N LYS A 137 3.52 3.19 14.82
CA LYS A 137 3.79 3.41 13.40
C LYS A 137 2.91 2.49 12.54
N MET A 138 2.79 2.86 11.27
CA MET A 138 1.99 2.14 10.29
C MET A 138 2.78 1.96 9.01
N LYS A 139 2.54 0.84 8.34
CA LYS A 139 3.09 0.54 7.03
C LYS A 139 2.03 -0.14 6.17
N ILE A 140 1.95 0.24 4.90
CA ILE A 140 1.26 -0.52 3.86
C ILE A 140 2.33 -1.09 2.94
N ILE A 141 2.23 -2.39 2.65
CA ILE A 141 3.11 -3.09 1.74
C ILE A 141 2.27 -3.48 0.51
N LEU A 142 2.76 -3.19 -0.69
CA LEU A 142 2.12 -3.56 -1.96
C LEU A 142 3.08 -4.38 -2.82
N ARG A 143 2.57 -5.43 -3.49
CA ARG A 143 3.34 -6.16 -4.49
C ARG A 143 3.23 -5.55 -5.89
N GLU A 144 4.17 -5.91 -6.77
CA GLU A 144 4.27 -5.41 -8.15
C GLU A 144 2.98 -5.54 -9.00
N GLU A 145 2.04 -6.42 -8.63
CA GLU A 145 0.75 -6.58 -9.32
C GLU A 145 -0.47 -6.30 -8.44
N ALA A 146 -0.28 -5.58 -7.33
CA ALA A 146 -1.36 -5.21 -6.45
C ALA A 146 -2.48 -4.47 -7.22
N THR A 147 -3.71 -4.84 -6.96
CA THR A 147 -4.90 -4.23 -7.57
C THR A 147 -5.44 -3.10 -6.71
N VAL A 148 -6.30 -2.27 -7.31
CA VAL A 148 -7.07 -1.25 -6.59
C VAL A 148 -7.88 -1.88 -5.46
N TYR A 149 -8.45 -3.08 -5.65
CA TYR A 149 -9.19 -3.81 -4.62
C TYR A 149 -8.31 -4.19 -3.42
N GLU A 150 -7.12 -4.72 -3.68
CA GLU A 150 -6.19 -5.14 -2.62
C GLU A 150 -5.67 -3.93 -1.84
N PHE A 151 -5.32 -2.85 -2.53
CA PHE A 151 -5.00 -1.60 -1.85
C PHE A 151 -6.20 -1.04 -1.08
N PHE A 152 -7.40 -1.05 -1.67
CA PHE A 152 -8.61 -0.52 -1.01
C PHE A 152 -8.90 -1.29 0.28
N HIS A 153 -8.76 -2.62 0.28
CA HIS A 153 -8.88 -3.44 1.49
C HIS A 153 -7.91 -2.99 2.59
N GLU A 154 -6.59 -2.92 2.29
CA GLU A 154 -5.60 -2.51 3.30
C GLU A 154 -5.75 -1.04 3.71
N PHE A 155 -6.18 -0.19 2.78
CA PHE A 155 -6.47 1.21 3.05
C PHE A 155 -7.63 1.35 4.04
N MET A 156 -8.61 0.45 4.00
CA MET A 156 -9.68 0.41 4.99
C MET A 156 -9.16 -0.01 6.37
N HIS A 157 -8.26 -0.99 6.49
CA HIS A 157 -7.60 -1.25 7.78
C HIS A 157 -6.86 -0.03 8.34
N PHE A 158 -6.17 0.72 7.47
CA PHE A 158 -5.59 2.01 7.83
C PHE A 158 -6.65 3.00 8.34
N ARG A 159 -7.77 3.17 7.64
CA ARG A 159 -8.86 4.08 8.04
C ARG A 159 -9.46 3.69 9.39
N HIS A 160 -9.75 2.40 9.58
CA HIS A 160 -10.23 1.87 10.84
C HIS A 160 -9.27 2.22 11.99
N SER A 161 -7.96 2.01 11.78
CA SER A 161 -6.94 2.35 12.78
C SER A 161 -6.90 3.84 13.14
N LYS A 162 -7.24 4.72 12.19
CA LYS A 162 -7.36 6.16 12.44
C LYS A 162 -8.64 6.53 13.15
N GLU A 163 -9.73 5.81 12.89
CA GLU A 163 -11.04 6.04 13.51
C GLU A 163 -11.04 5.67 14.98
N ILE A 164 -10.57 4.46 15.33
CA ILE A 164 -10.59 3.99 16.73
C ILE A 164 -9.32 4.32 17.50
N GLY A 165 -8.29 4.83 16.83
CA GLY A 165 -6.97 5.09 17.41
C GLY A 165 -6.01 3.91 17.25
N LEU A 166 -4.75 4.22 16.99
CA LEU A 166 -3.77 3.22 16.54
C LEU A 166 -3.44 2.17 17.61
N GLU A 167 -3.31 2.60 18.86
CA GLU A 167 -3.06 1.71 19.99
C GLU A 167 -4.25 0.78 20.24
N GLU A 168 -5.47 1.29 20.15
CA GLU A 168 -6.69 0.49 20.32
C GLU A 168 -6.86 -0.51 19.18
N PHE A 169 -6.64 -0.07 17.94
CA PHE A 169 -6.60 -0.97 16.79
C PHE A 169 -5.56 -2.07 16.95
N TYR A 170 -4.38 -1.78 17.49
CA TYR A 170 -3.37 -2.79 17.78
C TYR A 170 -3.84 -3.78 18.85
N LYS A 171 -4.43 -3.28 19.95
CA LYS A 171 -4.95 -4.08 21.08
C LYS A 171 -6.06 -5.06 20.71
N LEU A 172 -6.84 -4.78 19.67
CA LEU A 172 -7.83 -5.73 19.15
C LEU A 172 -7.21 -7.11 18.86
N GLY A 173 -5.92 -7.16 18.50
CA GLY A 173 -5.22 -8.40 18.14
C GLY A 173 -5.21 -8.65 16.64
N GLY A 174 -4.58 -9.74 16.24
CA GLY A 174 -4.38 -10.10 14.83
C GLY A 174 -5.07 -11.41 14.46
N ARG A 175 -4.48 -12.11 13.49
CA ARG A 175 -4.92 -13.40 12.99
C ARG A 175 -5.32 -14.37 14.12
N ASP A 176 -6.41 -15.10 13.91
CA ASP A 176 -6.97 -16.11 14.82
C ASP A 176 -7.44 -15.53 16.18
N SER A 177 -7.69 -14.23 16.26
CA SER A 177 -8.29 -13.55 17.43
C SER A 177 -9.62 -12.87 17.11
N LEU A 178 -10.42 -12.54 18.12
CA LEU A 178 -11.64 -11.75 17.93
C LEU A 178 -11.37 -10.40 17.24
N GLY A 179 -10.16 -9.84 17.39
CA GLY A 179 -9.74 -8.65 16.65
C GLY A 179 -9.67 -8.83 15.15
N GLU A 180 -9.27 -10.02 14.66
CA GLU A 180 -9.33 -10.33 13.22
C GLU A 180 -10.78 -10.21 12.73
N LEU A 181 -11.72 -10.82 13.45
CA LEU A 181 -13.14 -10.73 13.10
C LEU A 181 -13.65 -9.29 13.08
N ILE A 182 -13.33 -8.49 14.11
CA ILE A 182 -13.77 -7.09 14.19
C ILE A 182 -13.20 -6.27 13.02
N LYS A 183 -11.90 -6.41 12.74
CA LYS A 183 -11.21 -5.65 11.69
C LYS A 183 -11.71 -6.03 10.31
N GLU A 184 -11.75 -7.32 10.01
CA GLU A 184 -12.16 -7.83 8.70
C GLU A 184 -13.65 -7.59 8.44
N GLN A 185 -14.51 -7.68 9.45
CA GLN A 185 -15.92 -7.34 9.31
C GLN A 185 -16.11 -5.86 8.97
N TRP A 186 -15.38 -4.97 9.66
CA TRP A 186 -15.44 -3.52 9.38
C TRP A 186 -15.01 -3.20 7.95
N VAL A 187 -13.91 -3.80 7.48
CA VAL A 187 -13.45 -3.64 6.09
C VAL A 187 -14.50 -4.19 5.12
N PHE A 188 -15.03 -5.39 5.37
CA PHE A 188 -16.06 -6.00 4.53
C PHE A 188 -17.29 -5.11 4.38
N ASP A 189 -17.82 -4.58 5.49
CA ASP A 189 -19.02 -3.74 5.48
C ASP A 189 -18.83 -2.48 4.62
N ILE A 190 -17.64 -1.86 4.68
CA ILE A 190 -17.33 -0.69 3.86
C ILE A 190 -17.12 -1.05 2.39
N LEU A 191 -16.48 -2.19 2.10
CA LEU A 191 -16.36 -2.71 0.74
C LEU A 191 -17.75 -2.93 0.12
N MET A 192 -18.69 -3.52 0.87
CA MET A 192 -20.06 -3.78 0.38
C MET A 192 -20.87 -2.48 0.21
N LYS A 193 -20.72 -1.52 1.13
CA LYS A 193 -21.31 -0.19 1.00
C LYS A 193 -20.79 0.56 -0.23
N ASN A 194 -19.55 0.29 -0.62
CA ASN A 194 -18.86 0.90 -1.75
C ASN A 194 -18.64 -0.06 -2.94
N LYS A 195 -19.54 -1.05 -3.08
CA LYS A 195 -19.50 -2.10 -4.12
C LYS A 195 -19.40 -1.58 -5.56
N GLN A 196 -19.73 -0.32 -5.81
CA GLN A 196 -19.55 0.32 -7.13
C GLN A 196 -18.09 0.35 -7.60
N TYR A 197 -17.12 0.22 -6.68
CA TYR A 197 -15.69 0.13 -7.00
C TYR A 197 -15.19 -1.31 -7.12
N LEU A 198 -16.06 -2.31 -6.99
CA LEU A 198 -15.68 -3.72 -6.99
C LEU A 198 -16.23 -4.44 -8.21
N THR A 199 -15.44 -5.35 -8.79
CA THR A 199 -15.93 -6.36 -9.72
C THR A 199 -16.73 -7.43 -8.98
N LYS A 200 -17.50 -8.23 -9.72
CA LYS A 200 -18.21 -9.36 -9.13
C LYS A 200 -17.24 -10.36 -8.49
N SER A 201 -16.15 -10.70 -9.17
CA SER A 201 -15.14 -11.61 -8.62
C SER A 201 -14.45 -11.09 -7.35
N GLU A 202 -14.31 -9.76 -7.19
CA GLU A 202 -13.78 -9.15 -5.97
C GLU A 202 -14.79 -9.23 -4.81
N ILE A 203 -16.09 -9.06 -5.10
CA ILE A 203 -17.16 -9.27 -4.11
C ILE A 203 -17.25 -10.73 -3.70
N ASP A 204 -17.22 -11.68 -4.65
CA ASP A 204 -17.23 -13.11 -4.37
C ASP A 204 -16.01 -13.52 -3.51
N HIS A 205 -14.84 -12.94 -3.79
CA HIS A 205 -13.64 -13.15 -2.99
C HIS A 205 -13.79 -12.57 -1.58
N ALA A 206 -14.33 -11.36 -1.43
CA ALA A 206 -14.58 -10.74 -0.12
C ALA A 206 -15.56 -11.58 0.72
N LEU A 207 -16.66 -12.06 0.11
CA LEU A 207 -17.64 -12.96 0.73
C LEU A 207 -17.01 -14.29 1.15
N TYR A 208 -16.25 -14.92 0.25
CA TYR A 208 -15.52 -16.15 0.57
C TYR A 208 -14.58 -15.94 1.77
N TYR A 209 -13.82 -14.85 1.77
CA TYR A 209 -12.83 -14.58 2.81
C TYR A 209 -13.51 -14.35 4.16
N ILE A 210 -14.47 -13.42 4.24
CA ILE A 210 -15.13 -13.11 5.51
C ILE A 210 -15.87 -14.33 6.07
N ASN A 211 -16.55 -15.11 5.22
CA ASN A 211 -17.31 -16.28 5.67
C ASN A 211 -16.40 -17.44 6.05
N ASN A 212 -15.49 -17.84 5.14
CA ASN A 212 -14.78 -19.11 5.27
C ASN A 212 -13.44 -18.98 6.00
N LYS A 213 -12.83 -17.79 6.01
CA LYS A 213 -11.52 -17.57 6.65
C LYS A 213 -11.61 -16.81 7.96
N VAL A 214 -12.69 -16.07 8.21
CA VAL A 214 -12.82 -15.25 9.42
C VAL A 214 -13.98 -15.76 10.28
N ARG A 215 -15.23 -15.55 9.85
CA ARG A 215 -16.45 -15.82 10.63
C ARG A 215 -16.61 -17.28 11.06
N ASN A 216 -16.34 -18.23 10.16
CA ASN A 216 -16.44 -19.66 10.45
C ASN A 216 -15.56 -20.08 11.65
N LYS A 217 -14.35 -19.51 11.79
CA LYS A 217 -13.46 -19.81 12.93
C LYS A 217 -14.09 -19.48 14.29
N PHE A 218 -15.03 -18.54 14.32
CA PHE A 218 -15.71 -18.07 15.52
C PHE A 218 -17.17 -18.56 15.61
N GLY A 219 -17.56 -19.55 14.79
CA GLY A 219 -18.92 -20.09 14.76
C GLY A 219 -19.98 -19.04 14.42
N LYS A 220 -19.64 -18.02 13.63
CA LYS A 220 -20.58 -16.99 13.18
C LYS A 220 -21.24 -17.42 11.88
N GLU A 221 -22.55 -17.19 11.79
CA GLU A 221 -23.32 -17.43 10.57
C GLU A 221 -22.71 -16.70 9.36
N PRO A 222 -22.69 -17.30 8.17
CA PRO A 222 -22.26 -16.60 6.96
C PRO A 222 -23.04 -15.31 6.71
N VAL A 223 -22.37 -14.28 6.22
CA VAL A 223 -23.01 -13.08 5.69
C VAL A 223 -23.28 -13.25 4.21
N ASP A 224 -24.39 -12.66 3.76
CA ASP A 224 -24.73 -12.52 2.35
C ASP A 224 -24.96 -11.04 2.03
N VAL A 225 -25.01 -10.72 0.74
CA VAL A 225 -25.27 -9.37 0.24
C VAL A 225 -26.75 -9.16 0.01
N ASP A 226 -27.23 -7.94 0.29
CA ASP A 226 -28.63 -7.54 0.10
C ASP A 226 -28.89 -6.98 -1.32
N PHE A 227 -27.94 -7.14 -2.23
CA PHE A 227 -28.00 -6.61 -3.59
C PHE A 227 -27.78 -7.70 -4.63
N ASP A 228 -28.36 -7.46 -5.81
CA ASP A 228 -28.29 -8.38 -6.94
C ASP A 228 -26.88 -8.40 -7.56
N LEU A 229 -26.14 -9.49 -7.32
CA LEU A 229 -24.80 -9.74 -7.86
C LEU A 229 -24.76 -9.73 -9.39
N SER A 230 -25.88 -10.05 -10.08
CA SER A 230 -25.91 -10.04 -11.55
C SER A 230 -25.79 -8.62 -12.13
N LYS A 231 -26.05 -7.59 -11.33
CA LYS A 231 -25.88 -6.18 -11.70
C LYS A 231 -24.46 -5.67 -11.48
N ILE A 232 -23.59 -6.47 -10.85
CA ILE A 232 -22.19 -6.13 -10.67
C ILE A 232 -21.41 -6.59 -11.91
N PRO A 233 -20.64 -5.69 -12.55
CA PRO A 233 -19.89 -6.06 -13.73
C PRO A 233 -18.73 -7.00 -13.38
N GLU A 234 -18.47 -7.96 -14.27
CA GLU A 234 -17.28 -8.82 -14.20
C GLU A 234 -15.98 -8.01 -14.36
N VAL A 235 -16.06 -6.89 -15.09
CA VAL A 235 -14.93 -5.98 -15.34
C VAL A 235 -15.38 -4.54 -15.16
N ARG A 236 -14.75 -3.80 -14.25
CA ARG A 236 -15.04 -2.37 -14.00
C ARG A 236 -14.36 -1.45 -14.99
N LYS A 237 -14.96 -0.29 -15.25
CA LYS A 237 -14.26 0.86 -15.83
C LYS A 237 -13.11 1.29 -14.89
N GLU A 238 -12.16 2.04 -15.43
CA GLU A 238 -11.03 2.55 -14.65
C GLU A 238 -11.52 3.30 -13.40
N ILE A 239 -11.00 2.89 -12.25
CA ILE A 239 -11.22 3.50 -10.94
C ILE A 239 -10.01 4.37 -10.66
N LYS A 240 -10.26 5.65 -10.37
CA LYS A 240 -9.20 6.59 -9.98
C LYS A 240 -8.88 6.39 -8.50
N ILE A 241 -7.60 6.27 -8.16
CA ILE A 241 -7.20 6.06 -6.76
C ILE A 241 -7.64 7.22 -5.84
N SER A 242 -7.69 8.45 -6.37
CA SER A 242 -8.25 9.63 -5.69
C SER A 242 -9.71 9.46 -5.22
N GLU A 243 -10.50 8.59 -5.86
CA GLU A 243 -11.86 8.27 -5.43
C GLU A 243 -11.86 7.35 -4.21
N ILE A 244 -10.93 6.38 -4.16
CA ILE A 244 -10.73 5.50 -3.02
C ILE A 244 -10.33 6.31 -1.77
N PHE A 245 -9.47 7.32 -1.92
CA PHE A 245 -9.09 8.17 -0.78
C PHE A 245 -10.23 8.94 -0.15
N LYS A 246 -11.35 9.15 -0.85
CA LYS A 246 -12.51 9.90 -0.35
C LYS A 246 -13.47 9.03 0.48
N ILE A 247 -13.29 7.72 0.43
CA ILE A 247 -14.13 6.77 1.17
C ILE A 247 -13.76 6.83 2.66
N LYS A 248 -14.79 6.91 3.49
CA LYS A 248 -14.72 6.95 4.95
C LYS A 248 -15.27 5.65 5.50
#